data_AF-A0A1M5FD65-F1
#
_entry.id   AF-A0A1M5FD65-F1
#
_cell.length_a   1.000
_cell.length_b   1.000
_cell.length_c   1.000
_cell.angle_alpha   90.00
_cell.angle_beta   90.00
_cell.angle_gamma   90.00
#
_symmetry.space_group_name_H-M   'P 1'
#
loop_
_entity.id
_entity.type
_entity.pdbx_description
1 polymer ?
#
loop_
_entity_poly.entity_id
_entity_poly.type
_entity_poly.pdbx_seq_one_letter_code
_entity_poly.pdbx_strand_id
1 'polypeptide(L)' 'MGEQEFYKRMLKKIIDDTEKNRISSQEEMVQTLINELSEQLDKRKSRPVTN' A
#
# COMPACT_ATOMS: atom_id res chain seq x y z
N MET A 1 8.42 11.73 2.77
CA MET A 1 8.78 10.48 2.05
C MET A 1 8.23 10.60 0.64
N GLY A 2 9.07 10.42 -0.38
CA GLY A 2 8.66 10.50 -1.78
C GLY A 2 7.76 9.33 -2.18
N GLU A 3 7.04 9.49 -3.28
CA GLU A 3 6.10 8.49 -3.82
C GLU A 3 6.79 7.15 -4.13
N GLN A 4 8.02 7.18 -4.63
CA GLN A 4 8.82 5.98 -4.90
C GLN A 4 9.12 5.16 -3.63
N GLU A 5 9.47 5.84 -2.53
CA GLU A 5 9.75 5.17 -1.26
C GLU A 5 8.49 4.56 -0.63
N PHE A 6 7.32 5.15 -0.88
CA PHE A 6 6.05 4.54 -0.50
C PHE A 6 5.83 3.22 -1.24
N TYR A 7 5.95 3.22 -2.58
CA TYR A 7 5.74 1.99 -3.36
C TYR A 7 6.72 0.89 -2.98
N LYS A 8 7.99 1.25 -2.72
CA LYS A 8 9.00 0.30 -2.24
C LYS A 8 8.61 -0.36 -0.91
N ARG A 9 8.09 0.42 0.04
CA ARG A 9 7.63 -0.11 1.35
C ARG A 9 6.40 -0.98 1.22
N MET A 10 5.44 -0.57 0.40
CA MET A 10 4.22 -1.33 0.13
C MET A 10 4.54 -2.70 -0.48
N LEU A 11 5.37 -2.72 -1.53
CA LEU A 11 5.78 -3.98 -2.16
C LEU A 11 6.58 -4.89 -1.21
N LYS A 12 7.48 -4.31 -0.41
CA LYS A 12 8.20 -5.08 0.61
C LYS A 12 7.27 -5.72 1.63
N LYS A 13 6.24 -5.01 2.08
CA LYS A 13 5.23 -5.55 3.01
C LYS A 13 4.48 -6.72 2.39
N ILE A 14 4.02 -6.58 1.14
CA ILE A 14 3.33 -7.67 0.41
C ILE A 14 4.22 -8.91 0.33
N ILE A 15 5.48 -8.76 -0.06
CA ILE A 15 6.45 -9.87 -0.14
C ILE A 15 6.60 -10.54 1.23
N ASP A 16 6.87 -9.76 2.28
CA ASP A 16 7.05 -10.27 3.64
C ASP A 16 5.80 -11.02 4.14
N ASP A 17 4.60 -10.52 3.83
CA ASP A 17 3.34 -11.12 4.25
C ASP A 17 3.01 -12.39 3.42
N THR A 18 3.38 -12.43 2.14
CA THR A 18 3.31 -13.66 1.32
C THR A 18 4.29 -14.73 1.83
N GLU A 19 5.55 -14.37 2.09
CA GLU A 19 6.57 -15.31 2.60
C GLU A 19 6.22 -15.89 3.97
N LYS A 20 5.49 -15.12 4.79
CA LYS A 20 5.04 -15.54 6.13
C LYS A 20 3.69 -16.27 6.10
N ASN A 21 3.14 -16.60 4.93
CA ASN A 21 1.81 -17.21 4.76
C ASN A 21 0.68 -16.39 5.43
N ARG A 22 0.84 -15.06 5.53
CA ARG A 22 -0.22 -14.14 5.98
C ARG A 22 -1.15 -13.75 4.85
N ILE A 23 -0.67 -13.87 3.61
CA ILE A 23 -1.47 -13.79 2.39
C ILE A 23 -1.57 -15.20 1.83
N SER A 24 -2.78 -15.73 1.79
CA SER A 24 -3.09 -17.13 1.51
C SER A 24 -3.52 -17.36 0.07
N SER A 25 -3.91 -16.29 -0.64
CA SER A 25 -4.35 -16.35 -2.03
C SER A 25 -3.93 -15.11 -2.83
N GLN A 26 -4.04 -15.24 -4.15
CA GLN A 26 -3.76 -14.12 -5.07
C GLN A 26 -4.78 -13.00 -4.91
N GLU A 27 -6.04 -13.32 -4.63
CA GLU A 27 -7.11 -12.35 -4.37
C GLU A 27 -6.81 -11.53 -3.10
N GLU A 28 -6.34 -12.19 -2.03
CA GLU A 28 -5.96 -11.51 -0.79
C GLU A 28 -4.75 -10.58 -1.01
N MET A 29 -3.79 -10.99 -1.84
CA MET A 29 -2.66 -10.14 -2.25
C MET A 29 -3.14 -8.89 -2.98
N VAL A 30 -4.01 -9.06 -3.99
CA VAL A 30 -4.57 -7.95 -4.78
C VAL A 30 -5.39 -7.02 -3.90
N GLN A 31 -6.21 -7.55 -3.00
CA GLN A 31 -7.01 -6.75 -2.08
C GLN A 31 -6.12 -5.91 -1.15
N THR A 32 -5.02 -6.49 -0.66
CA THR A 32 -4.06 -5.78 0.19
C THR A 32 -3.40 -4.61 -0.56
N LEU A 33 -3.02 -4.81 -1.82
CA LEU A 33 -2.48 -3.75 -2.69
C LEU A 33 -3.49 -2.62 -2.90
N ILE A 34 -4.76 -2.97 -3.20
CA ILE A 34 -5.83 -1.99 -3.40
C ILE A 34 -6.04 -1.15 -2.13
N ASN A 35 -6.03 -1.78 -0.96
CA ASN A 35 -6.22 -1.09 0.32
C ASN A 35 -5.09 -0.07 0.58
N GLU A 36 -3.83 -0.48 0.42
CA GLU A 36 -2.66 0.39 0.62
C GLU A 36 -2.67 1.60 -0.33
N LEU A 37 -2.98 1.37 -1.61
CA LEU A 37 -3.09 2.42 -2.62
C LEU A 37 -4.25 3.38 -2.33
N SER A 38 -5.40 2.85 -1.94
CA SER A 38 -6.59 3.65 -1.62
C SER A 38 -6.35 4.56 -0.41
N GLU A 39 -5.74 4.02 0.65
CA GLU A 39 -5.36 4.83 1.81
C GLU A 39 -4.41 5.97 1.44
N GLN A 40 -3.45 5.70 0.54
CA GLN A 40 -2.52 6.74 0.09
C GLN A 40 -3.23 7.83 -0.70
N LEU A 41 -4.19 7.47 -1.56
CA LEU A 41 -5.00 8.42 -2.31
C LEU A 41 -5.85 9.29 -1.38
N ASP A 42 -6.44 8.71 -0.34
CA ASP A 42 -7.24 9.45 0.64
C ASP A 42 -6.37 10.39 1.49
N LYS A 43 -5.16 9.96 1.85
CA LYS A 43 -4.14 10.82 2.50
C LYS A 43 -3.70 12.00 1.62
N ARG A 44 -3.76 11.86 0.29
CA ARG A 44 -3.47 12.96 -0.66
C ARG A 44 -4.65 13.93 -0.78
N LYS A 45 -5.89 13.43 -0.82
CA LYS A 45 -7.11 14.24 -0.89
C LYS A 45 -7.36 15.06 0.38
N SER A 46 -6.95 14.55 1.54
CA SER A 46 -7.17 15.18 2.85
C SER A 46 -6.14 16.24 3.23
N ARG A 47 -5.09 16.48 2.42
CA ARG A 47 -4.15 17.58 2.67
C ARG A 47 -4.78 18.92 2.26
N PRO A 48 -4.88 19.91 3.17
CA PRO A 48 -5.33 21.23 2.80
C PRO A 48 -4.34 21.86 1.82
N VAL A 49 -4.86 22.38 0.71
CA VAL A 49 -4.10 23.27 -0.17
C VAL A 49 -3.81 24.52 0.65
N THR A 50 -2.56 24.66 1.10
CA THR A 50 -2.08 25.89 1.72
C THR A 50 -1.64 26.80 0.57
N ASN A 51 -2.43 27.86 0.34
CA ASN A 51 -2.05 29.02 -0.47
C ASN A 51 -1.34 30.05 0.43
#